data_AF-A0A533Y6Y4-F1
#
_entry.id   AF-A0A533Y6Y4-F1
#
_cell.length_a   1.000
_cell.length_b   1.000
_cell.length_c   1.000
_cell.angle_alpha   90.00
_cell.angle_beta   90.00
_cell.angle_gamma   90.00
#
_symmetry.space_group_name_H-M   'P 1'
#
loop_
_entity.id
_entity.type
_entity.pdbx_description
1 polymer ?
#
loop_
_entity_poly.entity_id
_entity_poly.type
_entity_poly.pdbx_seq_one_letter_code
_entity_poly.pdbx_strand_id
1 'polypeptide(L)'
;MDGRIPDHHPLRKLFGTLAEKAFTDKLGWPDFNVSDYISQLLVEFTHTDNLYRIKSAKGERVEAVVDLLYESEVTHEARSFEREREVHRHIGDFTLFMAGLFPEYLKRIKTAGLIYHKDFLVDYIKTGKRSYRLVAEYIQGTSSSAMREPALPLFLKLSENFELCVVGLGYIRGDLDRMQHSRYHQARRILLN
;
A
#
# COMPACT_ATOMS: atom_id res chain seq x y z
N MET A 1 21.31 -4.18 1.01
CA MET A 1 21.53 -3.26 2.15
C MET A 1 20.16 -2.96 2.72
N ASP A 2 19.96 -3.11 4.03
CA ASP A 2 18.68 -2.82 4.68
C ASP A 2 18.33 -1.34 4.50
N GLY A 3 17.53 -1.04 3.48
CA GLY A 3 16.99 0.29 3.17
C GLY A 3 15.89 0.70 4.14
N ARG A 4 16.02 0.35 5.43
CA ARG A 4 15.01 0.66 6.43
C ARG A 4 15.20 2.10 6.89
N ILE A 5 14.22 2.95 6.60
CA ILE A 5 14.20 4.34 7.07
C ILE A 5 14.18 4.35 8.62
N PRO A 6 15.13 5.03 9.30
CA PRO A 6 15.19 5.08 10.77
C PRO A 6 13.94 5.65 11.42
N ASP A 7 13.65 5.29 12.67
CA ASP A 7 12.41 5.68 13.36
C ASP A 7 12.26 7.20 13.55
N HIS A 8 13.38 7.91 13.73
CA HIS A 8 13.39 9.37 13.85
C HIS A 8 13.56 10.10 12.51
N HIS A 9 13.43 9.40 11.38
CA HIS A 9 13.62 10.02 10.08
C HIS A 9 12.50 11.02 9.75
N PRO A 10 12.81 12.21 9.21
CA PRO A 10 11.81 13.24 8.91
C PRO A 10 10.66 12.77 8.00
N LEU A 11 10.90 11.79 7.11
CA LEU A 11 9.84 11.20 6.28
C LEU A 11 8.76 10.48 7.09
N ARG A 12 9.12 9.80 8.18
CA ARG A 12 8.13 9.15 9.07
C ARG A 12 7.23 10.18 9.72
N LYS A 13 7.82 11.28 10.20
CA LYS A 13 7.06 12.42 10.74
C LYS A 13 6.15 13.03 9.68
N LEU A 14 6.67 13.25 8.47
CA LEU A 14 5.91 13.80 7.36
C LEU A 14 4.68 12.94 7.03
N PHE A 15 4.88 11.64 6.77
CA PHE A 15 3.78 10.75 6.42
C PHE A 15 2.81 10.53 7.58
N GLY A 16 3.30 10.51 8.83
CA GLY A 16 2.44 10.47 10.02
C GLY A 16 1.51 11.68 10.10
N THR A 17 2.05 12.90 9.97
CA THR A 17 1.25 14.13 9.98
C THR A 17 0.27 14.19 8.80
N LEU A 18 0.68 13.75 7.61
CA LEU A 18 -0.20 13.71 6.44
C LEU A 18 -1.34 12.70 6.61
N ALA A 19 -1.05 11.51 7.14
CA ALA A 19 -2.05 10.49 7.41
C ALA A 19 -3.03 10.94 8.49
N GLU A 20 -2.55 11.47 9.61
CA GLU A 20 -3.40 12.03 10.66
C GLU A 20 -4.36 13.09 10.10
N LYS A 21 -3.82 14.09 9.39
CA LYS A 21 -4.63 15.14 8.76
C LYS A 21 -5.64 14.59 7.74
N ALA A 22 -5.26 13.59 6.95
CA ALA A 22 -6.15 13.02 5.94
C ALA A 22 -7.30 12.22 6.57
N PHE A 23 -7.01 11.39 7.57
CA PHE A 23 -7.99 10.49 8.19
C PHE A 23 -8.84 11.19 9.24
N THR A 24 -8.23 12.02 10.09
CA THR A 24 -8.95 12.77 11.13
C THR A 24 -9.68 13.97 10.55
N ASP A 25 -8.98 14.90 9.89
CA ASP A 25 -9.57 16.21 9.56
C ASP A 25 -10.42 16.18 8.29
N LYS A 26 -9.99 15.44 7.26
CA LYS A 26 -10.66 15.48 5.94
C LYS A 26 -11.66 14.35 5.73
N LEU A 27 -11.35 13.14 6.21
CA LEU A 27 -12.26 12.00 6.13
C LEU A 27 -13.25 11.94 7.30
N GLY A 28 -12.93 12.55 8.45
CA GLY A 28 -13.74 12.41 9.65
C GLY A 28 -13.73 10.99 10.23
N TRP A 29 -12.68 10.20 9.94
CA TRP A 29 -12.52 8.82 10.38
C TRP A 29 -11.20 8.65 11.16
N PRO A 30 -11.17 9.02 12.46
CA PRO A 30 -9.96 9.04 13.28
C PRO A 30 -9.60 7.65 13.82
N ASP A 31 -9.31 6.68 12.94
CA ASP A 31 -8.76 5.39 13.35
C ASP A 31 -7.23 5.42 13.36
N PHE A 32 -6.63 5.50 14.55
CA PHE A 32 -5.18 5.58 14.72
C PHE A 32 -4.43 4.37 14.15
N ASN A 33 -4.98 3.15 14.26
CA ASN A 33 -4.29 1.97 13.77
C ASN A 33 -4.21 1.98 12.24
N VAL A 34 -5.26 2.46 11.58
CA VAL A 34 -5.30 2.59 10.12
C VAL A 34 -4.38 3.72 9.65
N SER A 35 -4.43 4.89 10.28
CA SER A 35 -3.58 6.02 9.88
C SER A 35 -2.09 5.75 10.12
N ASP A 36 -1.73 5.10 11.24
CA ASP A 36 -0.36 4.66 11.51
C ASP A 36 0.10 3.59 10.49
N TYR A 37 -0.75 2.61 10.17
CA TYR A 37 -0.44 1.61 9.15
C TYR A 37 -0.17 2.25 7.78
N ILE A 38 -1.03 3.17 7.35
CA ILE A 38 -0.88 3.87 6.07
C ILE A 38 0.38 4.74 6.06
N SER A 39 0.69 5.42 7.16
CA SER A 39 1.95 6.17 7.30
C SER A 39 3.16 5.25 7.13
N GLN A 40 3.17 4.09 7.80
CA GLN A 40 4.25 3.11 7.68
C GLN A 40 4.35 2.52 6.27
N LEU A 41 3.22 2.21 5.63
CA LEU A 41 3.14 1.76 4.24
C LEU A 41 3.79 2.77 3.28
N LEU A 42 3.48 4.06 3.44
CA LEU A 42 4.08 5.12 2.62
C LEU A 42 5.59 5.21 2.82
N VAL A 43 6.07 5.05 4.06
CA VAL A 43 7.51 5.01 4.36
C VAL A 43 8.16 3.79 3.69
N GLU A 44 7.57 2.61 3.82
CA GLU A 44 8.09 1.38 3.23
C GLU A 44 8.23 1.50 1.71
N PHE A 45 7.24 2.06 1.04
CA PHE A 45 7.22 2.13 -0.43
C PHE A 45 7.99 3.31 -1.02
N THR A 46 8.65 4.14 -0.19
CA THR A 46 9.65 5.09 -0.70
C THR A 46 10.85 4.41 -1.34
N HIS A 47 11.17 3.19 -0.91
CA HIS A 47 12.19 2.36 -1.55
C HIS A 47 11.52 1.48 -2.60
N THR A 48 11.87 1.69 -3.87
CA THR A 48 11.32 0.92 -5.00
C THR A 48 11.56 -0.59 -4.87
N ASP A 49 12.63 -1.01 -4.19
CA ASP A 49 12.87 -2.43 -3.90
C ASP A 49 11.77 -3.06 -3.03
N ASN A 50 11.11 -2.28 -2.17
CA ASN A 50 9.99 -2.77 -1.35
C ASN A 50 8.70 -2.92 -2.16
N LEU A 51 8.51 -2.15 -3.23
CA LEU A 51 7.39 -2.34 -4.16
C LEU A 51 7.48 -3.70 -4.87
N TYR A 52 8.71 -4.11 -5.23
CA TYR A 52 8.98 -5.34 -5.99
C TYR A 52 9.66 -6.43 -5.14
N ARG A 53 9.35 -6.48 -3.84
CA ARG A 53 10.01 -7.40 -2.89
C ARG A 53 9.64 -8.87 -3.10
N ILE A 54 8.46 -9.13 -3.66
CA ILE A 54 8.04 -10.50 -3.94
C ILE A 54 8.75 -10.98 -5.20
N LYS A 55 9.39 -12.14 -5.07
CA LYS A 55 10.05 -12.84 -6.17
C LYS A 55 9.29 -14.12 -6.48
N SER A 56 9.23 -14.48 -7.75
CA SER A 56 8.64 -15.75 -8.19
C SER A 56 9.49 -16.94 -7.75
N ALA A 57 8.95 -18.16 -7.87
CA ALA A 57 9.71 -19.40 -7.70
C ALA A 57 11.00 -19.49 -8.54
N LYS A 58 11.10 -18.71 -9.64
CA LYS A 58 12.30 -18.62 -10.50
C LYS A 58 13.28 -17.51 -10.06
N GLY A 59 12.96 -16.76 -9.01
CA GLY A 59 13.79 -15.66 -8.47
C GLY A 59 13.58 -14.31 -9.15
N GLU A 60 12.62 -14.19 -10.08
CA GLU A 60 12.33 -12.96 -10.81
C GLU A 60 11.44 -12.02 -10.00
N ARG A 61 11.65 -10.70 -10.11
CA ARG A 61 10.81 -9.70 -9.44
C ARG A 61 9.39 -9.75 -10.01
N VAL A 62 8.41 -9.75 -9.13
CA VAL A 62 7.01 -9.75 -9.51
C VAL A 62 6.48 -8.32 -9.52
N GLU A 63 6.13 -7.82 -10.70
CA GLU A 63 5.70 -6.43 -10.89
C GLU A 63 4.19 -6.28 -11.09
N ALA A 64 3.52 -7.32 -11.58
CA ALA A 64 2.10 -7.32 -11.85
C ALA A 64 1.31 -8.00 -10.73
N VAL A 65 0.16 -7.45 -10.37
CA VAL A 65 -0.75 -8.00 -9.36
C VAL A 65 -1.23 -9.40 -9.75
N VAL A 66 -1.46 -9.68 -11.03
CA VAL A 66 -1.84 -11.03 -11.48
C VAL A 66 -0.74 -12.06 -11.21
N ASP A 67 0.53 -11.68 -11.36
CA ASP A 67 1.64 -12.57 -11.06
C ASP A 67 1.81 -12.74 -9.53
N LEU A 68 1.51 -11.70 -8.72
CA LEU A 68 1.50 -11.82 -7.26
C LEU A 68 0.39 -12.77 -6.78
N LEU A 69 -0.79 -12.70 -7.40
CA LEU A 69 -1.89 -13.62 -7.12
C LEU A 69 -1.51 -15.06 -7.48
N TYR A 70 -0.87 -15.28 -8.63
CA TYR A 70 -0.35 -16.59 -9.00
C TYR A 70 0.66 -17.13 -7.97
N GLU A 71 1.60 -16.29 -7.51
CA GLU A 71 2.58 -16.70 -6.50
C GLU A 71 1.92 -17.03 -5.14
N SER A 72 0.81 -16.35 -4.79
CA SER A 72 0.03 -16.70 -3.59
C SER A 72 -0.58 -18.10 -3.67
N GLU A 73 -1.10 -18.49 -4.84
CA GLU A 73 -1.67 -19.82 -5.07
C GLU A 73 -0.58 -20.92 -5.03
N VAL A 74 0.57 -20.68 -5.66
CA VAL A 74 1.71 -21.61 -5.63
C VAL A 74 2.23 -21.81 -4.19
N THR A 75 2.30 -20.74 -3.41
CA THR A 75 2.73 -20.81 -2.00
C THR A 75 1.73 -21.60 -1.14
N HIS A 76 0.43 -21.44 -1.41
CA HIS A 76 -0.63 -22.19 -0.74
C HIS A 76 -0.45 -23.71 -0.94
N GLU A 77 -0.18 -24.14 -2.17
CA GLU A 77 0.09 -25.55 -2.51
C GLU A 77 1.35 -26.08 -1.78
N ALA A 78 2.34 -25.23 -1.56
CA ALA A 78 3.57 -25.56 -0.83
C ALA A 78 3.42 -25.59 0.71
N ARG A 79 2.21 -25.33 1.25
CA ARG A 79 1.88 -25.31 2.70
C ARG A 79 2.71 -24.32 3.53
N SER A 80 3.15 -23.21 2.94
CA SER A 80 3.89 -22.16 3.67
C SER A 80 2.97 -21.02 4.09
N PHE A 81 2.21 -21.24 5.17
CA PHE A 81 1.19 -20.28 5.65
C PHE A 81 1.74 -18.88 5.95
N GLU A 82 2.94 -18.77 6.52
CA GLU A 82 3.55 -17.46 6.83
C GLU A 82 3.91 -16.69 5.55
N ARG A 83 4.40 -17.39 4.54
CA ARG A 83 4.75 -16.80 3.25
C ARG A 83 3.51 -16.37 2.49
N GLU A 84 2.46 -17.18 2.52
CA GLU A 84 1.18 -16.84 1.89
C GLU A 84 0.56 -15.57 2.51
N ARG A 85 0.57 -15.47 3.85
CA ARG A 85 0.15 -14.27 4.57
C ARG A 85 0.95 -13.04 4.15
N GLU A 86 2.26 -13.18 4.02
CA GLU A 86 3.14 -12.08 3.57
C GLU A 86 2.80 -11.63 2.15
N VAL A 87 2.56 -12.58 1.23
CA VAL A 87 2.18 -12.29 -0.16
C VAL A 87 0.83 -11.57 -0.20
N HIS A 88 -0.20 -12.05 0.51
CA HIS A 88 -1.50 -11.37 0.56
C HIS A 88 -1.43 -9.99 1.21
N ARG A 89 -0.64 -9.82 2.28
CA ARG A 89 -0.41 -8.49 2.86
C ARG A 89 0.21 -7.57 1.81
N HIS A 90 1.24 -8.03 1.09
CA HIS A 90 1.88 -7.25 0.03
C HIS A 90 0.92 -6.89 -1.11
N ILE A 91 0.04 -7.80 -1.53
CA ILE A 91 -0.97 -7.52 -2.55
C ILE A 91 -1.93 -6.42 -2.05
N GLY A 92 -2.40 -6.51 -0.79
CA GLY A 92 -3.24 -5.48 -0.18
C GLY A 92 -2.55 -4.12 -0.13
N ASP A 93 -1.31 -4.10 0.34
CA ASP A 93 -0.46 -2.90 0.46
C ASP A 93 -0.22 -2.24 -0.91
N PHE A 94 0.19 -3.03 -1.90
CA PHE A 94 0.48 -2.58 -3.26
C PHE A 94 -0.76 -2.04 -3.95
N THR A 95 -1.87 -2.78 -3.91
CA THR A 95 -3.12 -2.33 -4.54
C THR A 95 -3.67 -1.07 -3.89
N LEU A 96 -3.58 -0.95 -2.55
CA LEU A 96 -4.02 0.24 -1.81
C LEU A 96 -3.17 1.46 -2.19
N PHE A 97 -1.84 1.31 -2.21
CA PHE A 97 -0.91 2.36 -2.60
C PHE A 97 -1.14 2.83 -4.04
N MET A 98 -1.25 1.90 -4.99
CA MET A 98 -1.46 2.23 -6.39
C MET A 98 -2.82 2.89 -6.64
N ALA A 99 -3.89 2.40 -6.00
CA ALA A 99 -5.22 2.98 -6.13
C ALA A 99 -5.31 4.37 -5.49
N GLY A 100 -4.62 4.59 -4.36
CA GLY A 100 -4.64 5.84 -3.62
C GLY A 100 -3.74 6.94 -4.20
N LEU A 101 -2.49 6.61 -4.55
CA LEU A 101 -1.51 7.61 -5.01
C LEU A 101 -1.41 7.70 -6.54
N PHE A 102 -1.67 6.63 -7.28
CA PHE A 102 -1.49 6.57 -8.72
C PHE A 102 -2.74 6.10 -9.51
N PRO A 103 -3.95 6.60 -9.22
CA PRO A 103 -5.16 6.21 -9.95
C PRO A 103 -5.09 6.49 -11.47
N GLU A 104 -4.31 7.49 -11.91
CA GLU A 104 -4.12 7.79 -13.33
C GLU A 104 -3.35 6.68 -14.05
N TYR A 105 -2.40 6.04 -13.37
CA TYR A 105 -1.68 4.87 -13.90
C TYR A 105 -2.64 3.70 -14.13
N LEU A 106 -3.52 3.43 -13.17
CA LEU A 106 -4.52 2.37 -13.30
C LEU A 106 -5.51 2.65 -14.43
N LYS A 107 -5.94 3.90 -14.59
CA LYS A 107 -6.77 4.32 -15.73
C LYS A 107 -6.04 4.07 -17.05
N ARG A 108 -4.77 4.46 -17.14
CA ARG A 108 -3.95 4.30 -18.34
C ARG A 108 -3.79 2.84 -18.73
N ILE A 109 -3.53 1.94 -17.77
CA ILE A 109 -3.47 0.49 -18.04
C ILE A 109 -4.78 0.03 -18.71
N LYS A 110 -5.94 0.41 -18.18
CA LYS A 110 -7.25 -0.06 -18.67
C LYS A 110 -7.70 0.54 -20.00
N THR A 111 -7.15 1.69 -20.41
CA THR A 111 -7.61 2.42 -21.60
C THR A 111 -6.59 2.44 -22.73
N ALA A 112 -5.31 2.20 -22.46
CA ALA A 112 -4.30 2.13 -23.50
C ALA A 112 -4.39 0.78 -24.22
N GLY A 113 -5.18 0.70 -25.30
CA GLY A 113 -5.30 -0.49 -26.16
C GLY A 113 -3.99 -1.01 -26.79
N LEU A 114 -2.86 -0.34 -26.55
CA LEU A 114 -1.52 -0.72 -27.00
C LEU A 114 -0.60 -1.22 -25.86
N ILE A 115 -1.00 -1.10 -24.59
CA ILE A 115 -0.22 -1.59 -23.45
C ILE A 115 -0.83 -2.91 -23.00
N TYR A 116 -0.26 -4.04 -23.45
CA TYR A 116 -0.52 -5.36 -22.88
C TYR A 116 0.11 -5.46 -21.49
N HIS A 117 -0.41 -4.68 -20.53
CA HIS A 117 -0.03 -4.85 -19.14
C HIS A 117 -0.78 -6.06 -18.58
N LYS A 118 -0.07 -6.95 -17.88
CA LYS A 118 -0.65 -8.18 -17.32
C LYS A 118 -1.85 -7.92 -16.40
N ASP A 119 -1.88 -6.75 -15.75
CA ASP A 119 -2.97 -6.33 -14.87
C ASP A 119 -4.17 -5.66 -15.56
N PHE A 120 -4.26 -5.66 -16.89
CA PHE A 120 -5.34 -4.98 -17.62
C PHE A 120 -6.76 -5.33 -17.11
N LEU A 121 -6.98 -6.59 -16.72
CA LEU A 121 -8.26 -7.09 -16.21
C LEU A 121 -8.38 -7.07 -14.68
N VAL A 122 -7.33 -6.65 -13.96
CA VAL A 122 -7.32 -6.71 -12.49
C VAL A 122 -8.12 -5.54 -11.91
N ASP A 123 -9.07 -5.86 -11.05
CA ASP A 123 -9.76 -4.89 -10.20
C ASP A 123 -8.98 -4.70 -8.89
N TYR A 124 -8.12 -3.67 -8.86
CA TYR A 124 -7.24 -3.39 -7.73
C TYR A 124 -8.01 -3.19 -6.41
N ILE A 125 -9.23 -2.63 -6.45
CA ILE A 125 -10.04 -2.45 -5.24
C ILE A 125 -10.48 -3.81 -4.71
N LYS A 126 -11.09 -4.64 -5.56
CA LYS A 126 -11.55 -5.98 -5.13
C LYS A 126 -10.39 -6.87 -4.70
N THR A 127 -9.29 -6.83 -5.44
CA THR A 127 -8.09 -7.63 -5.13
C THR A 127 -7.49 -7.21 -3.79
N GLY A 128 -7.38 -5.91 -3.51
CA GLY A 128 -6.86 -5.41 -2.24
C GLY A 128 -7.73 -5.78 -1.05
N LYS A 129 -9.06 -5.59 -1.16
CA LYS A 129 -10.04 -6.00 -0.14
C LYS A 129 -9.91 -7.48 0.20
N ARG A 130 -9.93 -8.33 -0.83
CA ARG A 130 -9.82 -9.79 -0.66
C ARG A 130 -8.50 -10.17 0.01
N SER A 131 -7.39 -9.54 -0.37
CA SER A 131 -6.07 -9.89 0.15
C SER A 131 -5.93 -9.53 1.64
N TYR A 132 -6.38 -8.35 2.07
CA TYR A 132 -6.40 -8.04 3.50
C TYR A 132 -7.36 -8.93 4.29
N ARG A 133 -8.50 -9.32 3.71
CA ARG A 133 -9.40 -10.27 4.35
C ARG A 133 -8.74 -11.64 4.58
N LEU A 134 -8.03 -12.16 3.58
CA LEU A 134 -7.27 -13.41 3.71
C LEU A 134 -6.21 -13.30 4.81
N VAL A 135 -5.49 -12.18 4.91
CA VAL A 135 -4.55 -11.94 6.01
C VAL A 135 -5.23 -12.02 7.38
N ALA A 136 -6.42 -11.43 7.52
CA ALA A 136 -7.19 -11.52 8.75
C ALA A 136 -7.63 -12.95 9.08
N GLU A 137 -8.13 -13.70 8.08
CA GLU A 137 -8.55 -15.10 8.25
C GLU A 137 -7.36 -16.00 8.66
N TYR A 138 -6.16 -15.76 8.11
CA TYR A 138 -4.94 -16.45 8.52
C TYR A 138 -4.54 -16.19 9.97
N ILE A 139 -4.68 -14.95 10.44
CA ILE A 139 -4.41 -14.59 11.84
C ILE A 139 -5.40 -15.32 12.77
N GLN A 140 -6.67 -15.42 12.37
CA GLN A 140 -7.70 -16.12 13.14
C GLN A 140 -7.47 -17.64 13.22
N GLY A 141 -7.02 -18.25 12.12
CA GLY A 141 -6.77 -19.71 12.04
C GLY A 141 -5.48 -20.17 12.74
N THR A 142 -4.56 -19.26 13.04
CA THR A 142 -3.28 -19.59 13.69
C THR A 142 -3.43 -19.49 15.21
N SER A 143 -3.53 -20.62 15.92
CA SER A 143 -3.69 -20.69 17.40
C SER A 143 -2.47 -20.23 18.21
N SER A 144 -1.50 -19.55 17.60
CA SER A 144 -0.30 -19.06 18.27
C SER A 144 -0.57 -17.71 18.94
N SER A 145 -0.65 -17.73 20.27
CA SER A 145 -0.75 -16.57 21.19
C SER A 145 0.34 -15.49 21.05
N ALA A 146 1.21 -15.59 20.05
CA ALA A 146 2.29 -14.66 19.77
C ALA A 146 1.94 -13.57 18.73
N MET A 147 0.85 -13.74 17.97
CA MET A 147 0.37 -12.72 17.04
C MET A 147 -0.51 -11.73 17.81
N ARG A 148 0.03 -10.52 18.06
CA ARG A 148 -0.62 -9.43 18.80
C ARG A 148 -2.09 -9.26 18.38
N GLU A 149 -3.01 -9.42 19.34
CA GLU A 149 -4.45 -9.11 19.25
C GLU A 149 -4.83 -7.87 18.41
N PRO A 150 -4.08 -6.75 18.37
CA PRO A 150 -4.40 -5.59 17.51
C PRO A 150 -4.28 -5.80 16.00
N ALA A 151 -3.59 -6.84 15.51
CA ALA A 151 -3.38 -7.05 14.07
C ALA A 151 -4.65 -7.54 13.35
N LEU A 152 -5.45 -8.41 13.99
CA LEU A 152 -6.68 -8.95 13.40
C LEU A 152 -7.73 -7.86 13.12
N PRO A 153 -8.08 -6.97 14.08
CA PRO A 153 -9.01 -5.87 13.83
C PRO A 153 -8.52 -4.92 12.73
N LEU A 154 -7.20 -4.73 12.60
CA LEU A 154 -6.63 -3.84 11.59
C LEU A 154 -6.89 -4.34 10.17
N PHE A 155 -6.54 -5.59 9.86
CA PHE A 155 -6.68 -6.11 8.49
C PHE A 155 -8.14 -6.28 8.07
N LEU A 156 -9.04 -6.59 9.01
CA LEU A 156 -10.49 -6.54 8.75
C LEU A 156 -10.94 -5.13 8.42
N LYS A 157 -10.54 -4.12 9.22
CA LYS A 157 -10.86 -2.71 8.93
C LYS A 157 -10.33 -2.25 7.58
N LEU A 158 -9.08 -2.58 7.24
CA LEU A 158 -8.48 -2.26 5.94
C LEU A 158 -9.23 -2.92 4.78
N SER A 159 -9.68 -4.16 4.95
CA SER A 159 -10.51 -4.86 3.96
C SER A 159 -11.89 -4.22 3.80
N GLU A 160 -12.59 -3.95 4.91
CA GLU A 160 -13.97 -3.43 4.90
C GLU A 160 -14.04 -1.98 4.44
N ASN A 161 -13.02 -1.17 4.79
CA ASN A 161 -12.96 0.27 4.54
C ASN A 161 -11.89 0.62 3.50
N PHE A 162 -11.58 -0.30 2.59
CA PHE A 162 -10.50 -0.12 1.60
C PHE A 162 -10.68 1.13 0.76
N GLU A 163 -11.90 1.38 0.27
CA GLU A 163 -12.23 2.56 -0.52
C GLU A 163 -12.04 3.86 0.27
N LEU A 164 -12.37 3.89 1.57
CA LEU A 164 -12.08 5.02 2.44
C LEU A 164 -10.57 5.24 2.59
N CYS A 165 -9.80 4.16 2.72
CA CYS A 165 -8.35 4.23 2.77
C CYS A 165 -7.75 4.80 1.46
N VAL A 166 -8.30 4.41 0.30
CA VAL A 166 -7.94 4.96 -1.01
C VAL A 166 -8.23 6.47 -1.08
N VAL A 167 -9.39 6.92 -0.61
CA VAL A 167 -9.73 8.36 -0.55
C VAL A 167 -8.76 9.11 0.38
N GLY A 168 -8.43 8.53 1.54
CA GLY A 168 -7.46 9.09 2.47
C GLY A 168 -6.08 9.27 1.84
N LEU A 169 -5.60 8.25 1.13
CA LEU A 169 -4.37 8.35 0.33
C LEU A 169 -4.47 9.41 -0.78
N GLY A 170 -5.64 9.57 -1.41
CA GLY A 170 -5.89 10.64 -2.37
C GLY A 170 -5.74 12.04 -1.77
N TYR A 171 -6.17 12.23 -0.51
CA TYR A 171 -5.92 13.47 0.21
C TYR A 171 -4.45 13.70 0.56
N ILE A 172 -3.71 12.64 0.92
CA ILE A 172 -2.27 12.70 1.17
C ILE A 172 -1.54 13.10 -0.11
N ARG A 173 -1.86 12.45 -1.24
CA ARG A 173 -1.33 12.80 -2.57
C ARG A 173 -1.53 14.27 -2.89
N GLY A 174 -2.76 14.77 -2.74
CA GLY A 174 -3.05 16.17 -3.02
C GLY A 174 -2.25 17.14 -2.14
N ASP A 175 -1.95 16.77 -0.89
CA ASP A 175 -1.09 17.59 -0.01
C ASP A 175 0.37 17.54 -0.46
N LEU A 176 0.88 16.38 -0.86
CA LEU A 176 2.23 16.22 -1.40
C LEU A 176 2.42 17.03 -2.69
N ASP A 177 1.47 16.98 -3.61
CA ASP A 177 1.51 17.75 -4.85
C ASP A 177 1.59 19.25 -4.52
N ARG A 178 0.76 19.75 -3.61
CA ARG A 178 0.80 21.17 -3.20
C ARG A 178 2.14 21.57 -2.56
N MET A 179 2.77 20.68 -1.79
CA MET A 179 4.10 20.93 -1.21
C MET A 179 5.18 21.08 -2.30
N GLN A 180 5.13 20.26 -3.36
CA GLN A 180 6.06 20.37 -4.49
C GLN A 180 5.90 21.70 -5.22
N HIS A 181 4.65 22.09 -5.54
CA HIS A 181 4.37 23.36 -6.21
C HIS A 181 4.84 24.57 -5.38
N SER A 182 4.60 24.57 -4.07
CA SER A 182 5.04 25.66 -3.19
C SER A 182 6.57 25.83 -3.17
N ARG A 183 7.32 24.73 -3.06
CA ARG A 183 8.79 24.76 -3.13
C ARG A 183 9.31 25.24 -4.47
N TYR A 184 8.69 24.79 -5.56
CA TYR A 184 9.01 25.27 -6.91
C TYR A 184 8.75 26.77 -7.06
N HIS A 185 7.59 27.27 -6.62
CA HIS A 185 7.28 28.69 -6.65
C HIS A 185 8.24 29.53 -5.78
N GLN A 186 8.61 29.02 -4.60
CA GLN A 186 9.56 29.69 -3.72
C GLN A 186 10.96 29.76 -4.35
N ALA A 187 11.48 28.66 -4.90
CA ALA A 187 12.76 28.63 -5.59
C ALA A 187 12.75 29.55 -6.82
N ARG A 188 11.68 29.50 -7.63
CA ARG A 188 11.50 30.38 -8.79
C ARG A 188 11.51 31.86 -8.40
N ARG A 189 10.89 32.24 -7.27
CA ARG A 189 10.91 33.62 -6.77
C ARG A 189 12.29 34.07 -6.27
N ILE A 190 13.11 33.15 -5.75
CA ILE A 190 14.49 33.46 -5.31
C ILE A 190 15.46 33.54 -6.49
N LEU A 191 15.26 32.70 -7.52
CA LEU A 191 16.16 32.58 -8.67
C LEU A 191 15.84 33.54 -9.82
N LEU A 192 14.58 33.99 -9.94
CA LEU A 192 14.12 34.88 -11.03
C LEU A 192 13.74 36.29 -10.54
N ASN A 193 14.06 36.64 -9.28
CA ASN A 193 14.04 38.03 -8.79
C ASN A 193 15.45 38.45 -8.41
#